data_AF-A0A2H9R7E4-F1
#
_entry.id   AF-A0A2H9R7E4-F1
#
_cell.length_a   1.000
_cell.length_b   1.000
_cell.length_c   1.000
_cell.angle_alpha   90.00
_cell.angle_beta   90.00
_cell.angle_gamma   90.00
#
_symmetry.space_group_name_H-M   'P 1'
#
loop_
_entity.id
_entity.type
_entity.pdbx_description
1 polymer ?
#
loop_
_entity_poly.entity_id
_entity_poly.type
_entity_poly.pdbx_seq_one_letter_code
_entity_poly.pdbx_strand_id
1 'polypeptide(L)'
;MTISKENKMFIDSLIDYYISESDSYRQIAENFVPEVESVPDTAFGIITGCVYSGFLQAYQNQQLTPGLEDMKEFNQIIKQRAPLIKKALLNLQNKPKDNQN
;
A
#
# COMPACT_ATOMS: atom_id res chain seq x y z
N MET A 1 -21.95 -2.03 -0.35
CA MET A 1 -20.68 -2.65 -0.76
C MET A 1 -20.77 -2.86 -2.25
N THR A 2 -19.99 -2.11 -3.01
CA THR A 2 -20.04 -2.00 -4.47
C THR A 2 -18.93 -2.85 -5.10
N ILE A 3 -17.73 -2.84 -4.51
CA ILE A 3 -16.64 -3.74 -4.90
C ILE A 3 -17.02 -5.18 -4.51
N SER A 4 -16.83 -6.12 -5.45
CA SER A 4 -17.07 -7.54 -5.21
C SER A 4 -16.21 -8.08 -4.07
N LYS A 5 -16.69 -9.13 -3.38
CA LYS A 5 -15.95 -9.76 -2.28
C LYS A 5 -14.57 -10.24 -2.74
N GLU A 6 -14.49 -10.81 -3.94
CA GLU A 6 -13.24 -11.28 -4.54
C GLU A 6 -12.25 -10.14 -4.76
N ASN A 7 -12.68 -9.03 -5.37
CA ASN A 7 -11.82 -7.88 -5.59
C ASN A 7 -11.34 -7.24 -4.27
N LYS A 8 -12.17 -7.25 -3.22
CA LYS A 8 -11.74 -6.80 -1.88
C LYS A 8 -10.65 -7.68 -1.30
N MET A 9 -10.84 -9.00 -1.31
CA MET A 9 -9.83 -9.95 -0.82
C MET A 9 -8.52 -9.81 -1.60
N PHE A 10 -8.61 -9.56 -2.91
CA PHE A 10 -7.45 -9.29 -3.73
C PHE A 10 -6.73 -7.98 -3.32
N ILE A 11 -7.47 -6.88 -3.12
CA ILE A 11 -6.90 -5.60 -2.65
C ILE A 11 -6.23 -5.76 -1.28
N ASP A 12 -6.89 -6.45 -0.35
CA ASP A 12 -6.31 -6.71 0.98
C ASP A 12 -5.00 -7.50 0.88
N SER A 13 -4.98 -8.54 0.03
CA SER A 13 -3.80 -9.36 -0.22
C SER A 13 -2.67 -8.56 -0.88
N LEU A 14 -3.00 -7.66 -1.82
CA LEU A 14 -2.02 -6.75 -2.43
C LEU A 14 -1.40 -5.82 -1.37
N ILE A 15 -2.22 -5.26 -0.48
CA ILE A 15 -1.73 -4.39 0.58
C ILE A 15 -0.80 -5.16 1.53
N ASP A 16 -1.19 -6.37 1.94
CA ASP A 16 -0.34 -7.24 2.79
C ASP A 16 1.00 -7.56 2.11
N TYR A 17 0.98 -7.88 0.82
CA TYR A 17 2.18 -8.14 0.03
C TYR A 17 3.10 -6.91 -0.04
N TYR A 18 2.57 -5.72 -0.34
CA TYR A 18 3.41 -4.52 -0.40
C TYR A 18 3.92 -4.10 0.98
N ILE A 19 3.20 -4.40 2.05
CA ILE A 19 3.68 -4.23 3.43
C ILE A 19 4.85 -5.18 3.71
N SER A 20 4.79 -6.46 3.31
CA SER A 20 5.90 -7.39 3.52
C SER A 20 7.16 -7.00 2.74
N GLU A 21 6.99 -6.30 1.61
CA GLU A 21 8.07 -5.82 0.75
C GLU A 21 8.46 -4.34 1.04
N SER A 22 8.09 -3.79 2.20
CA SER A 22 8.24 -2.36 2.49
C SER A 22 9.69 -1.84 2.39
N ASP A 23 10.68 -2.66 2.72
CA ASP A 23 12.10 -2.31 2.60
C ASP A 23 12.52 -2.12 1.13
N SER A 24 11.99 -2.93 0.22
CA SER A 24 12.22 -2.81 -1.23
C SER A 24 11.70 -1.46 -1.75
N TYR A 25 10.49 -1.05 -1.33
CA TYR A 25 9.92 0.24 -1.70
C TYR A 25 10.65 1.42 -1.08
N ARG A 26 11.22 1.26 0.11
CA ARG A 26 12.06 2.28 0.72
C ARG A 26 13.34 2.50 -0.08
N GLN A 27 14.02 1.42 -0.48
CA GLN A 27 15.20 1.50 -1.34
C GLN A 27 14.90 2.17 -2.68
N ILE A 28 13.73 1.90 -3.27
CA ILE A 28 13.30 2.60 -4.48
C ILE A 28 13.13 4.10 -4.19
N ALA A 29 12.46 4.47 -3.10
CA ALA A 29 12.23 5.85 -2.70
C ALA A 29 13.53 6.63 -2.39
N GLU A 30 14.57 5.95 -1.90
CA GLU A 30 15.89 6.54 -1.63
C GLU A 30 16.58 7.06 -2.90
N ASN A 31 16.33 6.46 -4.07
CA ASN A 31 16.90 6.90 -5.34
C ASN A 31 16.34 8.25 -5.84
N PHE A 32 15.27 8.75 -5.23
CA PHE A 32 14.67 10.04 -5.56
C PHE A 32 15.13 11.16 -4.63
N VAL A 33 16.14 10.92 -3.78
CA VAL A 33 16.80 11.98 -3.02
C VAL A 33 17.85 12.64 -3.93
N PRO A 34 17.87 13.98 -4.06
CA PRO A 34 17.24 14.98 -3.20
C PRO A 34 15.87 15.52 -3.67
N GLU A 35 15.28 15.00 -4.75
CA GLU A 35 14.00 15.47 -5.29
C GLU A 35 12.81 15.28 -4.33
N VAL A 36 12.92 14.31 -3.40
CA VAL A 36 11.92 14.06 -2.35
C VAL A 36 12.48 14.35 -0.97
N GLU A 37 11.65 14.96 -0.11
CA GLU A 37 12.04 15.34 1.25
C GLU A 37 11.90 14.20 2.27
N SER A 38 11.04 13.21 1.99
CA SER A 38 10.72 12.13 2.93
C SER A 38 10.61 10.80 2.20
N VAL A 39 11.66 9.99 2.32
CA VAL A 39 11.71 8.62 1.79
C VAL A 39 10.49 7.78 2.26
N PRO A 40 10.08 7.79 3.55
CA PRO A 40 8.89 7.05 3.99
C PRO A 40 7.57 7.57 3.44
N ASP A 41 7.43 8.85 3.08
CA ASP A 41 6.22 9.37 2.42
C ASP A 41 6.20 9.04 0.93
N THR A 42 7.35 9.14 0.27
CA THR A 42 7.50 8.72 -1.13
C THR A 42 7.21 7.23 -1.30
N ALA A 43 7.79 6.37 -0.46
CA ALA A 43 7.53 4.93 -0.48
C ALA A 43 6.05 4.60 -0.18
N PHE A 44 5.42 5.36 0.73
CA PHE A 44 3.98 5.23 0.98
C PHE A 44 3.17 5.54 -0.28
N GLY A 45 3.48 6.66 -0.94
CA GLY A 45 2.87 7.05 -2.22
C GLY A 45 3.02 5.96 -3.28
N ILE A 46 4.24 5.43 -3.46
CA ILE A 46 4.52 4.34 -4.42
C ILE A 46 3.65 3.12 -4.12
N ILE A 47 3.63 2.64 -2.87
CA ILE A 47 2.81 1.48 -2.48
C ILE A 47 1.33 1.75 -2.77
N THR A 48 0.78 2.90 -2.36
CA THR A 48 -0.63 3.23 -2.63
C THR A 48 -0.95 3.31 -4.12
N GLY A 49 -0.02 3.83 -4.93
CA GLY A 49 -0.13 3.85 -6.38
C GLY A 49 -0.13 2.45 -6.98
N CYS A 50 0.77 1.57 -6.55
CA CYS A 50 0.84 0.18 -6.99
C CYS A 50 -0.43 -0.61 -6.63
N VAL A 51 -0.99 -0.40 -5.44
CA VAL A 51 -2.27 -1.01 -5.04
C VAL A 51 -3.41 -0.49 -5.92
N TYR A 52 -3.46 0.81 -6.23
CA TYR A 52 -4.46 1.38 -7.13
C TYR A 52 -4.34 0.83 -8.55
N SER A 53 -3.13 0.73 -9.10
CA SER A 53 -2.90 0.09 -10.39
C SER A 53 -3.34 -1.37 -10.40
N GLY A 54 -3.05 -2.13 -9.34
CA GLY A 54 -3.51 -3.51 -9.20
C GLY A 54 -5.04 -3.63 -9.15
N PHE A 55 -5.70 -2.73 -8.42
CA PHE A 55 -7.16 -2.63 -8.39
C PHE A 55 -7.75 -2.39 -9.79
N LEU A 56 -7.21 -1.41 -10.54
CA LEU A 56 -7.65 -1.15 -11.91
C LEU A 56 -7.44 -2.36 -12.82
N GLN A 57 -6.28 -3.02 -12.69
CA GLN A 57 -5.95 -4.20 -13.48
C GLN A 57 -6.91 -5.37 -13.20
N ALA A 58 -7.32 -5.57 -11.94
CA ALA A 58 -8.30 -6.61 -11.59
C ALA A 58 -9.66 -6.37 -12.27
N TYR A 59 -10.13 -5.12 -12.30
CA TYR A 59 -11.35 -4.75 -13.02
C TYR A 59 -11.18 -4.97 -14.52
N GLN A 60 -10.06 -4.52 -15.10
CA GLN A 60 -9.78 -4.68 -16.51
C GLN A 60 -9.74 -6.15 -16.94
N ASN A 61 -9.14 -7.03 -16.12
CA ASN A 61 -9.09 -8.47 -16.38
C ASN A 61 -10.49 -9.12 -16.40
N GLN A 62 -11.45 -8.53 -15.68
CA GLN A 62 -12.86 -8.93 -15.68
C GLN A 62 -13.67 -8.21 -16.77
N GLN A 63 -13.03 -7.42 -17.63
CA GLN A 63 -13.67 -6.56 -18.64
C GLN A 63 -14.64 -5.54 -18.02
N LEU A 64 -14.33 -5.10 -16.79
CA LEU A 64 -15.08 -4.11 -16.03
C LEU A 64 -14.30 -2.79 -15.95
N THR A 65 -15.05 -1.71 -15.72
CA THR A 65 -14.49 -0.39 -15.37
C THR A 65 -15.06 0.02 -14.02
N PRO A 66 -14.22 0.37 -13.03
CA PRO A 66 -14.70 0.80 -11.72
C PRO A 66 -15.48 2.11 -11.80
N GLY A 67 -16.65 2.14 -11.16
CA GLY A 67 -17.47 3.34 -11.03
C GLY A 67 -17.06 4.24 -9.86
N LEU A 68 -17.75 5.36 -9.71
CA LEU A 68 -17.47 6.32 -8.63
C LEU A 68 -17.61 5.68 -7.23
N GLU A 69 -18.58 4.81 -7.04
CA GLU A 69 -18.80 4.14 -5.74
C GLU A 69 -17.73 3.08 -5.46
N ASP A 70 -17.23 2.38 -6.48
CA ASP A 70 -16.07 1.48 -6.32
C ASP A 70 -14.84 2.28 -5.88
N MET A 71 -14.58 3.43 -6.50
CA MET A 71 -13.47 4.31 -6.12
C MET A 71 -13.58 4.83 -4.68
N LYS A 72 -14.79 5.22 -4.26
CA LYS A 72 -15.03 5.65 -2.88
C LYS A 72 -14.74 4.51 -1.88
N GLU A 73 -15.18 3.30 -2.19
CA GLU A 73 -14.94 2.13 -1.33
C GLU A 73 -13.45 1.74 -1.31
N PHE A 74 -12.77 1.78 -2.45
CA PHE A 74 -11.32 1.59 -2.53
C PHE A 74 -10.57 2.59 -1.65
N ASN A 75 -10.91 3.88 -1.75
CA ASN A 75 -10.29 4.93 -0.94
C ASN A 75 -10.52 4.72 0.57
N GLN A 76 -11.67 4.18 0.97
CA GLN A 76 -11.93 3.82 2.36
C GLN A 76 -11.03 2.67 2.83
N ILE A 77 -10.84 1.63 2.01
CA ILE A 77 -9.93 0.52 2.30
C ILE A 77 -8.49 1.05 2.49
N ILE A 78 -8.00 1.85 1.54
CA ILE A 78 -6.66 2.46 1.64
C ILE A 78 -6.54 3.32 2.90
N LYS A 79 -7.54 4.16 3.20
CA LYS A 79 -7.53 5.00 4.40
C LYS A 79 -7.46 4.18 5.69
N GLN A 80 -8.17 3.06 5.77
CA GLN A 80 -8.15 2.15 6.93
C GLN A 80 -6.79 1.45 7.08
N ARG A 81 -6.14 1.11 5.96
CA ARG A 81 -4.87 0.37 5.94
C ARG A 81 -3.63 1.27 5.97
N ALA A 82 -3.78 2.56 5.68
CA ALA A 82 -2.68 3.53 5.63
C ALA A 82 -1.78 3.54 6.89
N PRO A 83 -2.31 3.45 8.14
CA PRO A 83 -1.47 3.39 9.32
C PRO A 83 -0.54 2.17 9.35
N LEU A 84 -1.00 1.02 8.83
CA LEU A 84 -0.20 -0.22 8.77
C LEU A 84 0.92 -0.09 7.75
N ILE A 85 0.63 0.45 6.57
CA ILE A 85 1.62 0.72 5.52
C ILE A 85 2.69 1.67 6.07
N LYS A 86 2.27 2.77 6.69
CA LYS A 86 3.20 3.76 7.25
C LYS A 86 4.07 3.18 8.37
N LYS A 87 3.48 2.36 9.25
CA LYS A 87 4.20 1.68 10.33
C LYS A 87 5.30 0.76 9.79
N ALA A 88 5.00 0.00 8.74
CA ALA A 88 5.97 -0.88 8.09
C ALA A 88 7.15 -0.09 7.51
N LEU A 89 6.88 1.01 6.79
CA LEU A 89 7.91 1.86 6.18
C LEU A 89 8.80 2.61 7.17
N LEU A 90 8.28 2.92 8.37
CA LEU A 90 9.05 3.55 9.44
C LEU A 90 9.88 2.54 10.26
N ASN A 91 9.87 1.25 9.89
CA ASN A 91 10.47 0.15 10.63
C ASN A 91 10.09 0.16 12.12
N LEU A 92 8.89 0.63 12.44
CA LEU A 92 8.30 0.62 13.80
C LEU A 92 7.78 -0.79 14.15
N GLN A 93 8.52 -1.82 13.75
CA GLN A 93 8.39 -3.12 14.38
C GLN A 93 8.88 -2.95 15.82
N ASN A 94 8.16 -3.53 16.78
CA ASN A 94 8.62 -3.63 18.15
C ASN A 94 9.97 -4.35 18.11
N LYS A 95 11.09 -3.61 18.07
CA LYS A 95 12.40 -4.16 18.42
C LYS A 95 12.19 -4.80 19.80
N PRO A 96 12.43 -6.10 19.97
CA PRO A 96 12.72 -6.59 21.31
C PRO A 96 13.79 -5.66 21.85
N LYS A 97 13.60 -5.11 23.05
CA LYS A 97 14.70 -4.45 23.76
C LYS A 97 15.77 -5.52 23.91
N ASP A 98 16.75 -5.51 23.01
CA ASP A 98 17.94 -6.31 23.16
C ASP A 98 18.57 -5.82 24.45
N ASN A 99 18.50 -6.68 25.48
CA ASN A 99 19.23 -6.49 26.71
C ASN A 99 20.71 -6.41 26.33
N GLN A 100 21.26 -5.19 26.37
CA GLN A 100 22.69 -4.99 26.36
C GLN A 100 23.24 -5.63 27.64
N ASN A 101 23.88 -6.79 27.48
CA ASN A 101 24.87 -7.31 28.42
C ASN A 101 26.18 -6.56 28.23
#